data_AF-A0A7J9QJ70-F1
#
_entry.id   AF-A0A7J9QJ70-F1
#
_cell.length_a   1.000
_cell.length_b   1.000
_cell.length_c   1.000
_cell.angle_alpha   90.00
_cell.angle_beta   90.00
_cell.angle_gamma   90.00
#
_symmetry.space_group_name_H-M   'P 1'
#
loop_
_entity.id
_entity.type
_entity.pdbx_description
1 polymer ?
#
loop_
_entity_poly.entity_id
_entity_poly.type
_entity_poly.pdbx_seq_one_letter_code
_entity_poly.pdbx_strand_id
1 'polypeptide(L)'
;SGASFMTGFNQLYYSFSPTIADWERENPMFQEAVRAFITPMISTLSIMTLAEDGSEVEVLGLGISVIALNLAMYIAAPALIGFKVHKSLKSRK
;
A
#
# COMPACT_ATOMS: atom_id res chain seq x y z
N SER A 1 -11.55 5.61 -22.54
CA SER A 1 -11.79 5.24 -21.13
C SER A 1 -10.48 5.17 -20.34
N GLY A 2 -9.45 4.42 -20.76
CA GLY A 2 -8.16 4.38 -20.03
C GLY A 2 -7.29 5.65 -20.17
N ALA A 3 -7.18 6.22 -21.37
CA ALA A 3 -6.33 7.39 -21.62
C ALA A 3 -6.75 8.64 -20.80
N SER A 4 -8.06 8.88 -20.64
CA SER A 4 -8.58 9.98 -19.82
C SER A 4 -8.28 9.80 -18.34
N PHE A 5 -8.42 8.58 -17.81
CA PHE A 5 -8.01 8.26 -16.45
C PHE A 5 -6.50 8.48 -16.26
N MET A 6 -5.66 7.95 -17.15
CA MET A 6 -4.21 8.12 -17.08
C MET A 6 -3.80 9.60 -17.15
N THR A 7 -4.49 10.40 -17.95
CA THR A 7 -4.24 11.85 -18.02
C THR A 7 -4.51 12.52 -16.66
N GLY A 8 -5.68 12.26 -16.06
CA GLY A 8 -6.04 12.83 -14.76
C GLY A 8 -5.14 12.31 -13.62
N PHE A 9 -4.86 11.00 -13.61
CA PHE A 9 -3.96 10.39 -12.64
C PHE A 9 -2.56 10.98 -12.74
N ASN A 10 -1.98 11.07 -13.94
CA ASN A 10 -0.64 11.60 -14.14
C ASN A 10 -0.57 13.08 -13.70
N GLN A 11 -1.58 13.88 -14.03
CA GLN A 11 -1.63 15.28 -13.62
C GLN A 11 -1.61 15.41 -12.10
N LEU A 12 -2.40 14.61 -11.39
CA LEU A 12 -2.41 14.61 -9.92
C LEU A 12 -1.09 14.03 -9.36
N TYR A 13 -0.63 12.89 -9.85
CA TYR A 13 0.58 12.21 -9.40
C TYR A 13 1.80 13.13 -9.49
N TYR A 14 2.00 13.77 -10.64
CA TYR A 14 3.12 14.68 -10.84
C TYR A 14 2.96 16.03 -10.12
N SER A 15 1.77 16.37 -9.61
CA SER A 15 1.58 17.63 -8.86
C SER A 15 2.20 17.62 -7.47
N PHE A 16 2.51 16.44 -6.91
CA PHE A 16 3.10 16.31 -5.57
C PHE A 16 4.32 15.37 -5.52
N SER A 17 4.46 14.44 -6.47
CA SER A 17 5.55 13.47 -6.50
C SER A 17 6.95 14.09 -6.37
N PRO A 18 7.30 15.20 -7.06
CA PRO A 18 8.64 15.80 -6.92
C PRO A 18 8.94 16.23 -5.48
N THR A 19 7.98 16.88 -4.81
CA THR A 19 8.14 17.34 -3.43
C THR A 19 8.35 16.19 -2.46
N ILE A 20 7.59 15.09 -2.61
CA ILE A 20 7.75 13.91 -1.77
C ILE A 20 9.12 13.25 -2.01
N ALA A 21 9.56 13.17 -3.26
CA ALA A 21 10.85 12.59 -3.61
C ALA A 21 12.02 13.37 -2.99
N ASP A 22 11.93 14.70 -2.97
CA ASP A 22 12.91 15.54 -2.27
C ASP A 22 12.92 15.26 -0.76
N TRP A 23 11.75 15.11 -0.12
CA TRP A 23 11.67 14.76 1.30
C TRP A 23 12.25 13.38 1.62
N GLU A 24 12.01 12.37 0.77
CA GLU A 24 12.63 11.05 0.94
C GLU A 24 14.15 11.11 0.81
N ARG A 25 14.68 11.96 -0.08
CA ARG A 25 16.13 12.13 -0.26
C ARG A 25 16.79 12.86 0.92
N GLU A 26 16.09 13.81 1.52
CA GLU A 26 16.62 14.64 2.61
C GLU A 26 16.46 13.99 4.00
N ASN A 27 15.45 13.13 4.19
CA ASN A 27 15.13 12.53 5.48
C ASN A 27 15.16 10.98 5.42
N PRO A 28 16.26 10.36 5.85
CA PRO A 28 16.39 8.89 5.89
C PRO A 28 15.32 8.20 6.73
N MET A 29 14.84 8.83 7.81
CA MET A 29 13.78 8.23 8.65
C MET A 29 12.44 8.25 7.93
N PHE A 30 12.15 9.30 7.16
CA PHE A 30 10.96 9.35 6.32
C PHE A 30 11.01 8.28 5.21
N GLN A 31 12.15 8.12 4.54
CA GLN A 31 12.36 7.08 3.55
C GLN A 31 12.12 5.67 4.12
N GLU A 32 12.66 5.36 5.29
CA GLU A 32 12.44 4.06 5.93
C GLU A 32 10.99 3.87 6.37
N ALA A 33 10.31 4.94 6.82
CA ALA A 33 8.89 4.88 7.13
C ALA A 33 8.04 4.58 5.89
N VAL A 34 8.32 5.24 4.75
CA VAL A 34 7.66 4.97 3.47
C VAL A 34 7.93 3.53 3.03
N ARG A 35 9.19 3.07 3.08
CA ARG A 35 9.58 1.70 2.76
C ARG A 35 8.83 0.67 3.61
N ALA A 36 8.81 0.87 4.94
CA ALA A 36 8.10 -0.02 5.86
C ALA A 36 6.60 -0.04 5.56
N PHE A 37 6.02 1.10 5.21
CA PHE A 37 4.62 1.21 4.85
C PHE A 37 4.29 0.47 3.55
N ILE A 38 5.11 0.56 2.49
CA ILE A 38 4.83 -0.08 1.19
C ILE A 38 5.27 -1.56 1.12
N THR A 39 6.12 -2.02 2.05
CA THR A 39 6.66 -3.39 2.05
C THR A 39 5.58 -4.47 1.95
N PRO A 40 4.48 -4.44 2.74
CA PRO A 40 3.42 -5.46 2.64
C PRO A 40 2.82 -5.57 1.23
N MET A 41 2.62 -4.43 0.56
CA MET A 41 2.11 -4.37 -0.80
C MET A 41 3.10 -4.95 -1.81
N ILE A 42 4.38 -4.57 -1.72
CA ILE A 42 5.41 -5.12 -2.62
C ILE A 42 5.56 -6.63 -2.42
N SER A 43 5.57 -7.10 -1.17
CA SER A 43 5.67 -8.52 -0.86
C SER A 43 4.48 -9.31 -1.38
N THR A 44 3.26 -8.79 -1.27
CA THR A 44 2.07 -9.48 -1.77
C THR A 44 1.96 -9.46 -3.29
N LEU A 45 2.52 -8.46 -3.98
CA LEU A 45 2.56 -8.44 -5.45
C LEU A 45 3.26 -9.65 -6.05
N SER A 46 4.24 -10.25 -5.34
CA SER A 46 4.93 -11.47 -5.78
C SER A 46 3.98 -12.65 -6.00
N ILE A 47 2.80 -12.65 -5.39
CA ILE A 47 1.77 -13.68 -5.60
C ILE A 47 1.27 -13.66 -7.06
N MET A 48 1.26 -12.50 -7.72
CA MET A 48 0.84 -12.39 -9.11
C MET A 48 1.72 -13.20 -10.07
N THR A 49 2.96 -13.51 -9.68
CA THR A 49 3.86 -14.33 -10.50
C THR A 49 3.51 -15.82 -10.46
N LEU A 50 2.52 -16.22 -9.68
CA LEU A 50 2.01 -17.60 -9.64
C LEU A 50 0.97 -17.88 -10.73
N ALA A 51 0.42 -16.85 -11.39
CA ALA A 51 -0.50 -17.05 -12.49
C ALA A 51 0.21 -17.71 -13.68
N GLU A 52 -0.45 -18.68 -14.32
CA GLU A 52 0.05 -19.21 -15.59
C GLU A 52 0.02 -18.14 -16.70
N ASP A 53 1.02 -18.18 -17.58
CA ASP A 53 1.13 -17.25 -18.69
C ASP A 53 -0.09 -17.33 -19.62
N GLY A 54 -0.79 -16.20 -19.79
CA GLY A 54 -1.99 -16.11 -20.63
C GLY A 54 -3.30 -16.49 -19.92
N SER A 55 -3.26 -16.87 -18.65
CA SER A 55 -4.45 -17.23 -17.86
C SER A 55 -5.10 -15.99 -17.23
N GLU A 56 -6.08 -15.41 -17.91
CA GLU A 56 -6.81 -14.22 -17.43
C GLU A 56 -7.56 -14.47 -16.10
N VAL A 57 -8.08 -15.70 -15.92
CA VAL A 57 -8.84 -16.09 -14.74
C VAL A 57 -7.95 -16.17 -13.50
N GLU A 58 -6.74 -16.72 -13.63
CA GLU A 58 -5.78 -16.77 -12.52
C GLU A 58 -5.24 -15.40 -12.18
N VAL A 59 -4.91 -14.58 -13.18
CA VAL A 59 -4.51 -13.18 -12.96
C VAL A 59 -5.60 -12.42 -12.19
N LEU A 60 -6.87 -12.62 -12.53
CA LEU A 60 -7.99 -11.99 -11.84
C LEU A 60 -8.17 -12.54 -10.41
N GLY A 61 -8.14 -13.87 -10.23
CA GLY A 61 -8.28 -14.51 -8.92
C GLY A 61 -7.15 -14.16 -7.95
N LEU A 62 -5.90 -14.18 -8.42
CA LEU A 62 -4.74 -13.76 -7.64
C LEU A 62 -4.75 -12.25 -7.40
N GLY A 63 -5.17 -11.44 -8.37
CA GLY A 63 -5.32 -9.99 -8.20
C GLY A 63 -6.30 -9.63 -7.08
N ILE A 64 -7.47 -10.27 -7.05
CA ILE A 64 -8.46 -10.10 -5.95
C ILE A 64 -7.84 -10.53 -4.62
N SER A 65 -7.12 -11.65 -4.61
CA SER A 65 -6.46 -12.16 -3.40
C SER A 65 -5.42 -11.17 -2.87
N VAL A 66 -4.60 -10.57 -3.73
CA VAL A 66 -3.61 -9.55 -3.37
C VAL A 66 -4.30 -8.30 -2.82
N ILE A 67 -5.40 -7.85 -3.42
CA ILE A 67 -6.18 -6.71 -2.90
C ILE A 67 -6.72 -7.02 -1.49
N ALA A 68 -7.31 -8.21 -1.30
CA ALA A 68 -7.83 -8.64 -0.01
C ALA A 68 -6.73 -8.72 1.07
N LEU A 69 -5.57 -9.28 0.71
CA LEU A 69 -4.40 -9.36 1.60
C LEU A 69 -3.89 -7.97 2.00
N ASN A 70 -3.78 -7.05 1.04
CA ASN A 70 -3.39 -5.67 1.32
C ASN A 70 -4.38 -4.98 2.26
N LEU A 71 -5.68 -5.06 1.98
CA LEU A 71 -6.72 -4.50 2.84
C LEU A 71 -6.64 -5.07 4.26
N ALA A 72 -6.48 -6.39 4.38
CA ALA A 72 -6.35 -7.04 5.67
C ALA A 72 -5.14 -6.50 6.44
N MET A 73 -3.97 -6.39 5.82
CA MET A 73 -2.76 -5.90 6.49
C MET A 73 -2.86 -4.41 6.86
N TYR A 74 -3.26 -3.56 5.92
CA TYR A 74 -3.35 -2.11 6.12
C TYR A 74 -4.47 -1.68 7.08
N ILE A 75 -5.48 -2.53 7.32
CA ILE A 75 -6.54 -2.26 8.30
C ILE A 75 -6.23 -2.95 9.63
N ALA A 76 -5.88 -4.25 9.62
CA ALA A 76 -5.72 -5.02 10.84
C ALA A 76 -4.58 -4.50 11.71
N ALA A 77 -3.41 -4.21 11.13
CA ALA A 77 -2.27 -3.74 11.92
C ALA A 77 -2.56 -2.39 12.63
N PRO A 78 -3.04 -1.34 11.93
CA PRO A 78 -3.45 -0.10 12.60
C PRO A 78 -4.59 -0.29 13.60
N ALA A 79 -5.60 -1.12 13.30
CA ALA A 79 -6.72 -1.38 14.21
C ALA A 79 -6.27 -2.03 15.53
N LEU A 80 -5.37 -3.02 15.46
CA LEU A 80 -4.81 -3.68 16.64
C LEU A 80 -3.97 -2.71 17.49
N ILE A 81 -3.17 -1.87 16.85
CA ILE A 81 -2.40 -0.82 17.53
C ILE A 81 -3.36 0.16 18.22
N GLY A 82 -4.37 0.65 17.51
CA GLY A 82 -5.38 1.57 18.03
C GLY A 82 -6.12 0.99 19.24
N PHE A 83 -6.54 -0.27 19.17
CA PHE A 83 -7.21 -0.96 20.28
C PHE A 83 -6.30 -1.10 21.50
N LYS A 84 -5.03 -1.47 21.29
CA LYS A 84 -4.04 -1.60 22.38
C LYS A 84 -3.77 -0.26 23.05
N VAL A 85 -3.62 0.81 22.27
CA VAL A 85 -3.43 2.18 22.78
C VAL A 85 -4.66 2.62 23.57
N HIS A 86 -5.87 2.42 23.04
CA HIS A 86 -7.10 2.75 23.74
C HIS A 86 -7.23 2.02 25.09
N LYS A 87 -6.94 0.71 25.11
CA LYS A 87 -6.96 -0.09 26.35
C LYS A 87 -5.93 0.41 27.37
N SER A 88 -4.71 0.77 26.92
CA SER A 88 -3.67 1.31 27.79
C SER A 88 -4.06 2.65 28.41
N LEU A 89 -4.65 3.55 27.62
CA LEU A 89 -5.16 4.83 28.10
C LEU A 89 -6.31 4.67 29.10
N LYS A 90 -7.24 3.74 28.82
CA LYS A 90 -8.37 3.44 29.72
C LYS A 90 -7.92 2.83 31.05
N SER A 91 -6.89 1.98 31.04
CA SER A 91 -6.35 1.35 32.25
C SER A 91 -5.54 2.30 33.16
N ARG A 92 -5.16 3.49 32.66
CA ARG A 92 -4.45 4.52 33.43
C ARG A 92 -5.40 5.56 34.05
N LYS A 93 -6.68 5.53 33.69
CA LYS A 93 -7.76 6.27 34.37
C LYS A 93 -8.40 5.38 35.42
#